data_AF-S9NVU3-F1
#
_entry.id   AF-S9NVU3-F1
#
_cell.length_a   1.000
_cell.length_b   1.000
_cell.length_c   1.000
_cell.angle_alpha   90.00
_cell.angle_beta   90.00
_cell.angle_gamma   90.00
#
_symmetry.space_group_name_H-M   'P 1'
#
loop_
_entity.id
_entity.type
_entity.pdbx_description
1 polymer ?
#
loop_
_entity_poly.entity_id
_entity_poly.type
_entity_poly.pdbx_seq_one_letter_code
_entity_poly.pdbx_strand_id
1 'polypeptide(L)'
;MGVADFFRALREQIEPLRFELRSLVVEGEEAVVLGALSSRVRSTGRVIDSEFAQHLRVRDGLSVRYRLFEDSFAVARAMDAS
;
A
#
# COMPACT_ATOMS: atom_id res chain seq x y z
N MET A 1 -10.64 3.49 14.22
CA MET A 1 -9.37 2.76 14.13
C MET A 1 -8.28 3.78 13.81
N GLY A 2 -7.21 3.84 14.59
CA GLY A 2 -6.12 4.81 14.36
C GLY A 2 -5.14 4.35 13.26
N VAL A 3 -4.19 5.21 12.87
CA VAL A 3 -3.16 4.88 11.88
C VAL A 3 -2.30 3.67 12.30
N ALA A 4 -1.98 3.55 13.59
CA ALA A 4 -1.21 2.42 14.12
C ALA A 4 -1.96 1.10 14.00
N ASP A 5 -3.27 1.11 14.27
CA ASP A 5 -4.12 -0.08 14.15
C ASP A 5 -4.27 -0.51 12.69
N PHE A 6 -4.38 0.44 11.76
CA PHE A 6 -4.38 0.15 10.32
C PHE A 6 -3.13 -0.61 9.89
N PHE A 7 -1.94 -0.09 10.21
CA PHE A 7 -0.69 -0.76 9.83
C PHE A 7 -0.47 -2.08 10.56
N ARG A 8 -0.99 -2.23 11.78
CA ARG A 8 -0.98 -3.51 12.49
C ARG A 8 -1.82 -4.55 11.74
N ALA A 9 -3.09 -4.22 11.44
CA ALA A 9 -3.99 -5.10 10.71
C ALA A 9 -3.43 -5.47 9.32
N LEU A 10 -2.83 -4.50 8.61
CA LEU A 10 -2.19 -4.75 7.32
C LEU A 10 -1.10 -5.84 7.44
N ARG A 11 -0.18 -5.71 8.40
CA ARG A 11 0.91 -6.69 8.60
C ARG A 11 0.42 -8.07 9.06
N GLU A 12 -0.69 -8.11 9.77
CA GLU A 12 -1.33 -9.35 10.22
C GLU A 12 -2.02 -10.10 9.06
N GLN A 13 -2.50 -9.38 8.05
CA GLN A 13 -3.27 -9.97 6.94
C GLN A 13 -2.42 -10.31 5.73
N ILE A 14 -1.39 -9.53 5.43
CA ILE A 14 -0.55 -9.73 4.24
C ILE A 14 0.92 -9.96 4.58
N GLU A 15 1.58 -10.75 3.75
CA GLU A 15 3.03 -10.93 3.71
C GLU A 15 3.57 -10.18 2.48
N PRO A 16 4.41 -9.16 2.64
CA PRO A 16 5.01 -8.46 1.51
C PRO A 16 6.02 -9.37 0.79
N LEU A 17 5.93 -9.44 -0.54
CA LEU A 17 6.83 -10.23 -1.39
C LEU A 17 7.78 -9.35 -2.20
N ARG A 18 7.25 -8.24 -2.74
CA ARG A 18 8.01 -7.30 -3.57
C ARG A 18 7.51 -5.89 -3.34
N PHE A 19 8.44 -4.95 -3.34
CA PHE A 19 8.15 -3.53 -3.39
C PHE A 19 9.18 -2.86 -4.29
N GLU A 20 8.71 -2.22 -5.36
CA GLU A 20 9.54 -1.58 -6.38
C GLU A 20 9.11 -0.12 -6.50
N LEU A 21 10.04 0.80 -6.22
CA LEU A 21 9.86 2.22 -6.47
C LEU A 21 10.35 2.54 -7.87
N ARG A 22 9.47 3.10 -8.71
CA ARG A 22 9.79 3.46 -10.11
C ARG A 22 9.96 4.96 -10.30
N SER A 23 9.11 5.75 -9.65
CA SER A 23 9.17 7.21 -9.73
C SER A 23 8.73 7.85 -8.42
N LEU A 24 9.30 9.01 -8.12
CA LEU A 24 8.92 9.86 -7.01
C LEU A 24 8.74 11.28 -7.57
N VAL A 25 7.54 11.81 -7.48
CA VAL A 25 7.22 13.20 -7.83
C VAL A 25 7.00 13.97 -6.55
N VAL A 26 7.69 15.10 -6.38
CA VAL A 26 7.61 15.93 -5.17
C VAL A 26 7.25 17.36 -5.56
N GLU A 27 6.25 17.92 -4.87
CA GLU A 27 5.83 19.32 -5.01
C GLU A 27 5.52 19.91 -3.63
N GLY A 28 6.44 20.71 -3.09
CA GLY A 28 6.29 21.29 -1.75
C GLY A 28 6.20 20.20 -0.66
N GLU A 29 5.12 20.23 0.14
CA GLU A 29 4.84 19.21 1.16
C GLU A 29 4.24 17.92 0.56
N GLU A 30 3.90 17.89 -0.73
CA GLU A 30 3.24 16.75 -1.38
C GLU A 30 4.24 15.85 -2.10
N ALA A 31 4.00 14.54 -2.04
CA ALA A 31 4.75 13.56 -2.81
C ALA A 31 3.84 12.45 -3.35
N VAL A 32 4.12 11.99 -4.57
CA VAL A 32 3.52 10.79 -5.17
C VAL A 32 4.61 9.79 -5.49
N VAL A 33 4.53 8.61 -4.89
CA VAL A 33 5.37 7.46 -5.24
C VAL A 33 4.61 6.60 -6.25
N LEU A 34 5.25 6.30 -7.38
CA LEU A 34 4.75 5.34 -8.37
C LEU A 34 5.62 4.09 -8.34
N GLY A 35 4.98 2.93 -8.43
CA GLY A 35 5.71 1.69 -8.33
C GLY A 35 4.87 0.45 -8.59
N ALA A 36 5.43 -0.68 -8.24
CA ALA A 36 4.74 -1.96 -8.23
C ALA A 36 5.00 -2.69 -6.90
N LEU A 37 4.01 -3.45 -6.45
CA LEU A 37 4.09 -4.26 -5.25
C LEU A 37 3.55 -5.65 -5.51
N SER A 38 4.03 -6.60 -4.70
CA SER A 38 3.42 -7.92 -4.58
C SER A 38 3.28 -8.29 -3.11
N SER A 39 2.13 -8.82 -2.74
CA SER A 39 1.80 -9.23 -1.38
C SER A 39 1.01 -10.52 -1.39
N ARG A 40 1.33 -11.46 -0.49
CA ARG A 40 0.53 -12.66 -0.27
C ARG A 40 -0.51 -12.41 0.80
N VAL A 41 -1.77 -12.68 0.49
CA VAL A 41 -2.85 -12.72 1.48
C VAL A 41 -2.69 -13.98 2.32
N ARG A 42 -2.48 -13.81 3.63
CA ARG A 42 -2.17 -14.92 4.53
C ARG A 42 -3.32 -15.93 4.67
N SER A 43 -4.56 -15.45 4.69
CA SER A 43 -5.75 -16.29 4.87
C SER A 43 -6.07 -17.16 3.65
N THR A 44 -5.84 -16.66 2.43
CA THR A 44 -6.21 -17.35 1.19
C THR A 44 -5.01 -17.95 0.46
N GLY A 45 -3.78 -17.54 0.82
CA GLY A 45 -2.55 -17.87 0.10
C GLY A 45 -2.40 -17.18 -1.27
N ARG A 46 -3.40 -16.41 -1.72
CA ARG A 46 -3.40 -15.74 -3.02
C ARG A 46 -2.42 -14.56 -3.03
N VAL A 47 -1.86 -14.27 -4.20
CA VAL A 47 -0.94 -13.14 -4.38
C VAL A 47 -1.67 -11.98 -5.04
N ILE A 48 -1.56 -10.81 -4.42
CA ILE A 48 -1.83 -9.51 -5.04
C ILE A 48 -0.54 -9.10 -5.74
N ASP A 49 -0.61 -8.80 -7.04
CA ASP A 49 0.46 -8.11 -7.77
C ASP A 49 -0.19 -6.92 -8.48
N SER A 50 0.28 -5.71 -8.15
CA SER A 50 -0.36 -4.47 -8.59
C SER A 50 0.66 -3.36 -8.78
N GLU A 51 0.42 -2.52 -9.77
CA GLU A 51 0.98 -1.17 -9.80
C GLU A 51 0.29 -0.32 -8.74
N PHE A 52 0.98 0.69 -8.22
CA PHE A 52 0.43 1.60 -7.24
C PHE A 52 0.83 3.06 -7.47
N ALA A 53 -0.01 3.96 -6.97
CA ALA A 53 0.33 5.34 -6.67
C ALA A 53 0.11 5.60 -5.17
N GLN A 54 1.11 6.09 -4.46
CA GLN A 54 1.01 6.45 -3.04
C GLN A 54 1.16 7.95 -2.89
N HIS A 55 0.09 8.62 -2.48
CA HIS A 55 0.07 10.05 -2.18
C HIS A 55 0.38 10.28 -0.71
N LEU A 56 1.44 11.05 -0.46
CA LEU A 56 1.94 11.42 0.86
C LEU A 56 1.93 12.94 0.99
N ARG A 57 1.65 13.42 2.21
CA ARG A 57 2.02 14.79 2.62
C ARG A 57 3.02 14.70 3.75
N VAL A 58 4.15 15.39 3.63
CA VAL A 58 5.22 15.41 4.62
C VAL A 58 5.39 16.82 5.18
N ARG A 59 5.35 16.94 6.50
CA ARG A 59 5.59 18.18 7.23
C ARG A 59 6.53 17.89 8.40
N ASP A 60 7.55 18.72 8.58
CA ASP A 60 8.57 18.56 9.63
C ASP A 60 9.21 17.15 9.65
N GLY A 61 9.41 16.58 8.47
CA GLY A 61 9.95 15.22 8.30
C GLY A 61 8.98 14.08 8.63
N LEU A 62 7.72 14.38 8.96
CA LEU A 62 6.69 13.42 9.33
C LEU A 62 5.62 13.31 8.24
N SER A 63 5.18 12.08 7.94
CA SER A 63 4.00 11.86 7.09
C SER A 63 2.74 12.25 7.83
N VAL A 64 2.06 13.29 7.34
CA VAL A 64 0.78 13.79 7.87
C VAL A 64 -0.42 13.38 7.01
N ARG A 65 -0.16 12.69 5.88
CA ARG A 65 -1.18 12.09 5.02
C ARG A 65 -0.62 10.84 4.35
N TYR A 66 -1.46 9.81 4.26
CA TYR A 66 -1.19 8.58 3.54
C TYR A 66 -2.43 8.18 2.73
N ARG A 67 -2.28 7.99 1.41
CA ARG A 67 -3.31 7.38 0.57
C ARG A 67 -2.69 6.52 -0.52
N LEU A 68 -3.09 5.26 -0.56
CA LEU A 68 -2.66 4.31 -1.59
C LEU A 68 -3.77 4.16 -2.64
N PHE A 69 -3.37 4.14 -3.90
CA PHE A 69 -4.20 3.80 -5.05
C PHE A 69 -3.58 2.58 -5.72
N GLU A 70 -4.35 1.50 -5.82
CA GLU A 70 -3.96 0.22 -6.41
C GLU A 70 -5.20 -0.45 -7.00
N ASP A 71 -5.04 -1.60 -7.65
CA ASP A 71 -6.18 -2.38 -8.17
C ASP A 71 -7.01 -2.97 -7.01
N SER A 72 -7.97 -2.19 -6.53
CA SER A 72 -8.84 -2.57 -5.43
C SER A 72 -9.73 -3.78 -5.75
N PHE A 73 -10.00 -4.04 -7.03
CA PHE A 73 -10.73 -5.23 -7.45
C PHE A 73 -9.86 -6.49 -7.31
N ALA A 74 -8.61 -6.44 -7.78
CA ALA A 74 -7.64 -7.53 -7.59
C ALA A 74 -7.39 -7.81 -6.10
N VAL A 75 -7.25 -6.76 -5.28
CA VAL A 75 -7.15 -6.89 -3.81
C VAL A 75 -8.37 -7.60 -3.24
N ALA A 76 -9.59 -7.13 -3.56
CA ALA A 76 -10.81 -7.75 -3.05
C ALA A 76 -10.93 -9.23 -3.44
N ARG A 77 -10.58 -9.57 -4.69
CA ARG A 77 -10.57 -10.95 -5.20
C ARG A 77 -9.53 -11.84 -4.51
N ALA A 78 -8.37 -11.30 -4.15
CA ALA A 78 -7.34 -12.06 -3.44
C ALA A 78 -7.73 -12.31 -1.97
N MET A 79 -8.45 -11.37 -1.35
CA MET A 79 -8.91 -11.45 0.04
C MET A 79 -10.11 -12.38 0.24
N ASP A 80 -10.93 -12.58 -0.78
CA ASP A 80 -12.11 -13.44 -0.71
C ASP A 80 -11.72 -14.93 -0.57
N ALA A 81 -12.09 -15.56 0.54
CA ALA A 81 -11.79 -16.96 0.82
C ALA A 81 -12.86 -17.95 0.31
N SER A 82 -13.88 -17.44 -0.38
CA SER A 82 -14.99 -18.22 -0.94
C SER A 82 -14.54 -19.19 -2.04
#